data_AF-A0A521Z8E2-F1
#
_entry.id   AF-A0A521Z8E2-F1
#
_cell.length_a   1.000
_cell.length_b   1.000
_cell.length_c   1.000
_cell.angle_alpha   90.00
_cell.angle_beta   90.00
_cell.angle_gamma   90.00
#
_symmetry.space_group_name_H-M   'P 1'
#
loop_
_entity.id
_entity.type
_entity.pdbx_description
1 polymer ?
#
loop_
_entity_poly.entity_id
_entity_poly.type
_entity_poly.pdbx_seq_one_letter_code
_entity_poly.pdbx_strand_id
1 'polypeptide(L)'
;MGANTPPPPPDYPEYAELWARAQAAARGPIDPRLCATVERISYNHEWCTAVLGRPHPGARNITTAEAYLIRYAFDADINPPLPAWLVEARQATAEREAEQRHQAQIAANRAAAAWDTLRTAAAERGVVLEVRANTRSATIRSGRRQSLDHATPVSSAYHGKGARTRVFLPGRALCETVNRAYPLQLGGPHAGPATCERCQAWAALVWGIDTP
;
A
#
# COMPACT_ATOMS: atom_id res chain seq x y z
N MET A 1 -9.82 -32.63 10.32
CA MET A 1 -9.52 -32.48 11.76
C MET A 1 -8.16 -33.11 12.00
N GLY A 2 -7.09 -32.35 11.81
CA GLY A 2 -5.73 -32.83 12.09
C GLY A 2 -5.52 -32.82 13.60
N ALA A 3 -4.85 -33.85 14.13
CA ALA A 3 -4.54 -33.96 15.55
C ALA A 3 -3.88 -32.66 16.05
N ASN A 4 -4.45 -32.07 17.11
CA ASN A 4 -3.89 -30.96 17.87
C ASN A 4 -2.63 -31.44 18.60
N THR A 5 -1.54 -31.69 17.87
CA THR A 5 -0.23 -31.76 18.49
C THR A 5 0.08 -30.34 18.97
N PRO A 6 0.25 -30.10 20.29
CA PRO A 6 0.65 -28.80 20.76
C PRO A 6 1.96 -28.41 20.07
N PRO A 7 2.14 -27.13 19.69
CA PRO A 7 3.38 -26.69 19.08
C PRO A 7 4.55 -27.05 20.00
N PRO A 8 5.73 -27.38 19.42
CA PRO A 8 6.90 -27.69 20.21
C PRO A 8 7.21 -26.51 21.16
N PRO A 9 7.76 -26.80 22.35
CA PRO A 9 8.13 -25.75 23.28
C PRO A 9 9.13 -24.78 22.62
N PRO A 10 9.10 -23.49 23.01
CA PRO A 10 10.09 -22.52 22.59
C PRO A 10 11.52 -22.99 22.86
N ASP A 11 12.42 -22.63 21.95
CA ASP A 11 13.84 -22.96 22.02
C ASP A 11 14.61 -21.88 22.79
N TYR A 12 14.31 -21.72 24.09
CA TYR A 12 15.14 -20.95 25.02
C TYR A 12 15.35 -21.69 26.34
N PRO A 13 16.56 -21.65 26.94
CA PRO A 13 16.94 -22.51 28.07
C PRO A 13 16.01 -22.40 29.30
N GLU A 14 15.50 -21.19 29.56
CA GLU A 14 14.72 -20.86 30.75
C GLU A 14 13.25 -21.29 30.63
N TYR A 15 12.80 -21.74 29.45
CA TYR A 15 11.38 -22.00 29.19
C TYR A 15 10.77 -23.00 30.18
N ALA A 16 11.42 -24.14 30.40
CA ALA A 16 10.89 -25.19 31.26
C ALA A 16 10.71 -24.71 32.72
N GLU A 17 11.66 -23.94 33.24
CA GLU A 17 11.61 -23.38 34.58
C GLU A 17 10.50 -22.32 34.71
N LEU A 18 10.47 -21.36 33.79
CA LEU A 18 9.47 -20.30 33.78
C LEU A 18 8.06 -20.85 33.60
N TRP A 19 7.89 -21.88 32.76
CA TRP A 19 6.61 -22.53 32.55
C TRP A 19 6.13 -23.30 33.79
N ALA A 20 7.02 -24.02 34.47
CA ALA A 20 6.67 -24.69 35.72
C ALA A 20 6.24 -23.67 36.81
N ARG A 21 6.97 -22.56 36.92
CA ARG A 21 6.64 -21.45 37.84
C ARG A 21 5.29 -20.80 37.47
N ALA A 22 5.04 -20.61 36.19
CA ALA A 22 3.80 -20.04 35.68
C ALA A 22 2.58 -20.94 35.95
N GLN A 23 2.72 -22.25 35.75
CA GLN A 23 1.69 -23.22 36.09
C GLN A 23 1.38 -23.26 37.59
N ALA A 24 2.40 -23.17 38.43
CA ALA A 24 2.21 -23.11 39.89
C ALA A 24 1.42 -21.87 40.30
N ALA A 25 1.75 -20.70 39.73
CA ALA A 25 1.07 -19.44 39.99
C ALA A 25 -0.37 -19.39 39.45
N ALA A 26 -0.67 -20.13 38.38
CA ALA A 26 -1.98 -20.14 37.73
C ALA A 26 -3.07 -20.91 38.51
N ARG A 27 -2.75 -21.57 39.64
CA ARG A 27 -3.70 -22.39 40.42
C ARG A 27 -4.71 -21.59 41.26
N GLY A 28 -4.73 -20.26 41.15
CA GLY A 28 -5.61 -19.37 41.92
C GLY A 28 -6.51 -18.48 41.06
N PRO A 29 -7.34 -17.62 41.70
CA PRO A 29 -8.09 -16.59 41.01
C PRO A 29 -7.17 -15.69 40.18
N ILE A 30 -7.65 -15.25 39.01
CA ILE A 30 -6.89 -14.34 38.15
C ILE A 30 -6.70 -13.00 38.87
N ASP A 31 -5.44 -12.61 39.06
CA ASP A 31 -5.07 -11.30 39.61
C ASP A 31 -5.36 -10.20 38.56
N PRO A 32 -6.24 -9.21 38.84
CA PRO A 32 -6.51 -8.11 37.92
C PRO A 32 -5.25 -7.32 37.53
N ARG A 33 -4.24 -7.27 38.39
CA ARG A 33 -2.95 -6.61 38.09
C ARG A 33 -2.12 -7.38 37.08
N LEU A 34 -2.24 -8.71 37.05
CA LEU A 34 -1.63 -9.54 36.02
C LEU A 34 -2.21 -9.19 34.64
N CYS A 35 -3.54 -9.09 34.54
CA CYS A 35 -4.20 -8.73 33.28
C CYS A 35 -3.70 -7.38 32.73
N ALA A 36 -3.67 -6.34 33.55
CA ALA A 36 -3.17 -5.01 33.14
C ALA A 36 -1.69 -5.04 32.73
N THR A 37 -0.87 -5.83 33.43
CA THR A 37 0.56 -5.99 33.12
C THR A 37 0.75 -6.67 31.77
N VAL A 38 0.03 -7.76 31.51
CA VAL A 38 0.16 -8.52 30.27
C VAL A 38 -0.44 -7.77 29.08
N GLU A 39 -1.52 -7.03 29.26
CA GLU A 39 -2.03 -6.11 28.24
C GLU A 39 -0.97 -5.07 27.85
N ARG A 40 -0.28 -4.49 28.84
CA ARG A 40 0.81 -3.54 28.58
C ARG A 40 1.99 -4.17 27.85
N ILE A 41 2.38 -5.40 28.17
CA ILE A 41 3.51 -6.10 27.50
C ILE A 41 3.12 -6.57 26.09
N SER A 42 1.85 -6.88 25.86
CA SER A 42 1.35 -7.46 24.61
C SER A 42 1.43 -6.51 23.40
N TYR A 43 1.87 -5.25 23.56
CA TYR A 43 2.21 -4.38 22.43
C TYR A 43 3.25 -5.02 21.50
N ASN A 44 4.17 -5.80 22.06
CA ASN A 44 5.14 -6.57 21.30
C ASN A 44 4.63 -8.00 21.07
N HIS A 45 3.74 -8.13 20.07
CA HIS A 45 3.11 -9.40 19.70
C HIS A 45 4.12 -10.49 19.31
N GLU A 46 5.24 -10.10 18.70
CA GLU A 46 6.24 -11.05 18.20
C GLU A 46 7.11 -11.58 19.33
N TRP A 47 7.49 -10.72 20.29
CA TRP A 47 8.14 -11.18 21.51
C TRP A 47 7.22 -12.12 22.31
N CYS A 48 5.93 -11.78 22.46
CA CYS A 48 4.98 -12.67 23.12
C CYS A 48 4.87 -14.02 22.38
N THR A 49 4.86 -13.98 21.05
CA THR A 49 4.85 -15.18 20.20
C THR A 49 6.09 -16.04 20.42
N ALA A 50 7.27 -15.42 20.57
CA ALA A 50 8.52 -16.13 20.85
C ALA A 50 8.56 -16.72 22.26
N VAL A 51 8.09 -15.99 23.28
CA VAL A 51 7.96 -16.48 24.66
C VAL A 51 7.03 -17.70 24.74
N LEU A 52 5.91 -17.67 24.01
CA LEU A 52 4.90 -18.73 24.03
C LEU A 52 5.20 -19.89 23.07
N GLY A 53 6.03 -19.68 22.04
CA GLY A 53 6.32 -20.68 21.00
C GLY A 53 5.17 -20.90 20.02
N ARG A 54 4.13 -20.06 20.10
CA ARG A 54 2.93 -20.12 19.25
C ARG A 54 2.44 -18.70 18.96
N PRO A 55 1.66 -18.48 17.89
CA PRO A 55 1.07 -17.18 17.61
C PRO A 55 0.33 -16.62 18.81
N HIS A 56 0.72 -15.41 19.24
CA HIS A 56 0.06 -14.71 20.35
C HIS A 56 -1.38 -14.33 19.97
N PRO A 57 -2.41 -14.89 20.61
CA PRO A 57 -3.81 -14.64 20.23
C PRO A 57 -4.35 -13.32 20.80
N GLY A 58 -3.49 -12.52 21.44
CA GLY A 58 -3.81 -11.30 22.16
C GLY A 58 -4.03 -11.54 23.66
N ALA A 59 -3.81 -10.50 24.46
CA ALA A 59 -3.79 -10.56 25.93
C ALA A 59 -5.08 -11.13 26.57
N ARG A 60 -6.22 -11.03 25.89
CA ARG A 60 -7.52 -11.53 26.37
C ARG A 60 -7.77 -13.01 26.08
N ASN A 61 -6.99 -13.61 25.19
CA ASN A 61 -7.21 -14.95 24.66
C ASN A 61 -6.09 -15.95 25.05
N ILE A 62 -5.26 -15.58 26.02
CA ILE A 62 -4.25 -16.46 26.60
C ILE A 62 -4.75 -17.05 27.92
N THR A 63 -4.23 -18.20 28.28
CA THR A 63 -4.50 -18.84 29.57
C THR A 63 -3.81 -18.08 30.71
N THR A 64 -4.28 -18.28 31.95
CA THR A 64 -3.64 -17.69 33.14
C THR A 64 -2.17 -18.11 33.27
N ALA A 65 -1.83 -19.36 32.92
CA ALA A 65 -0.45 -19.83 32.93
C ALA A 65 0.41 -19.09 31.88
N GLU A 66 -0.11 -18.88 30.68
CA GLU A 66 0.59 -18.11 29.64
C GLU A 66 0.76 -16.63 30.03
N ALA A 67 -0.23 -16.04 30.72
CA ALA A 67 -0.13 -14.69 31.25
C ALA A 67 1.01 -14.57 32.29
N TYR A 68 1.13 -15.54 33.20
CA TYR A 68 2.25 -15.59 34.14
C TYR A 68 3.59 -15.86 33.45
N LEU A 69 3.63 -16.73 32.43
CA LEU A 69 4.84 -17.00 31.66
C LEU A 69 5.34 -15.71 30.98
N ILE A 70 4.46 -14.97 30.30
CA ILE A 70 4.76 -13.67 29.70
C ILE A 70 5.28 -12.70 30.75
N ARG A 71 4.61 -12.58 31.89
CA ARG A 71 5.06 -11.70 32.97
C ARG A 71 6.45 -12.09 33.47
N TYR A 72 6.69 -13.36 33.77
CA TYR A 72 7.98 -13.80 34.31
C TYR A 72 9.10 -13.70 33.29
N ALA A 73 8.84 -13.97 32.02
CA ALA A 73 9.81 -13.74 30.95
C ALA A 73 10.17 -12.25 30.82
N PHE A 74 9.18 -11.36 30.97
CA PHE A 74 9.41 -9.91 30.97
C PHE A 74 10.20 -9.45 32.21
N ASP A 75 9.82 -9.92 33.40
CA ASP A 75 10.49 -9.59 34.65
C ASP A 75 11.95 -10.10 34.68
N ALA A 76 12.22 -11.20 33.98
CA ALA A 76 13.57 -11.78 33.80
C ALA A 76 14.33 -11.22 32.59
N ASP A 77 13.78 -10.24 31.87
CA ASP A 77 14.35 -9.61 30.67
C ASP A 77 14.80 -10.63 29.60
N ILE A 78 14.00 -11.70 29.42
CA ILE A 78 14.29 -12.74 28.44
C ILE A 78 13.98 -12.22 27.04
N ASN A 79 14.96 -12.37 26.14
CA ASN A 79 14.80 -12.06 24.72
C ASN A 79 14.92 -13.36 23.89
N PRO A 80 13.85 -14.17 23.83
CA PRO A 80 13.92 -15.47 23.17
C PRO A 80 14.06 -15.29 21.65
N PRO A 81 14.77 -16.21 20.96
CA PRO A 81 14.84 -16.16 19.51
C PRO A 81 13.45 -16.27 18.90
N LEU A 82 13.21 -15.54 17.80
CA LEU A 82 11.95 -15.66 17.08
C LEU A 82 11.82 -17.06 16.48
N PRO A 83 10.63 -17.68 16.52
CA PRO A 83 10.42 -18.98 15.88
C PRO A 83 10.75 -18.93 14.38
N ALA A 84 11.36 -19.99 13.86
CA ALA A 84 11.76 -20.09 12.45
C ALA A 84 10.60 -19.76 11.48
N TRP A 85 9.41 -20.29 11.75
CA TRP A 85 8.21 -20.02 10.94
C TRP A 85 7.84 -18.53 10.87
N LEU A 86 8.11 -17.76 11.94
CA LEU A 86 7.82 -16.33 11.97
C LEU A 86 8.88 -15.55 11.20
N VAL A 87 10.15 -15.96 11.30
CA VAL A 87 11.25 -15.41 10.51
C VAL A 87 11.01 -15.64 9.02
N GLU A 88 10.67 -16.86 8.63
CA GLU A 88 10.31 -17.22 7.25
C GLU A 88 9.10 -16.43 6.74
N ALA A 89 8.04 -16.30 7.54
CA ALA A 89 6.86 -15.52 7.18
C ALA A 89 7.18 -14.03 6.94
N ARG A 90 8.08 -13.45 7.76
CA ARG A 90 8.57 -12.07 7.56
C ARG A 90 9.37 -11.95 6.27
N GLN A 91 10.29 -12.87 6.01
CA GLN A 91 11.10 -12.89 4.79
C GLN A 91 10.21 -13.00 3.54
N ALA A 92 9.27 -13.95 3.52
CA ALA A 92 8.33 -14.13 2.42
C ALA A 92 7.42 -12.89 2.21
N THR A 93 7.09 -12.17 3.28
CA THR A 93 6.32 -10.91 3.15
C THR A 93 7.18 -9.79 2.59
N ALA A 94 8.41 -9.63 3.09
CA ALA A 94 9.36 -8.64 2.60
C ALA A 94 9.72 -8.88 1.12
N GLU A 95 9.91 -10.15 0.71
CA GLU A 95 10.15 -10.54 -0.67
C GLU A 95 8.97 -10.20 -1.58
N ARG A 96 7.73 -10.52 -1.15
CA ARG A 96 6.52 -10.15 -1.90
C ARG A 96 6.39 -8.64 -2.05
N GLU A 97 6.67 -7.88 -1.00
CA GLU A 97 6.65 -6.41 -1.05
C GLU A 97 7.77 -5.84 -1.93
N ALA A 98 8.96 -6.45 -1.91
CA ALA A 98 10.06 -6.07 -2.78
C ALA A 98 9.72 -6.34 -4.25
N GLU A 99 9.19 -7.52 -4.57
CA GLU A 99 8.77 -7.88 -5.91
C GLU A 99 7.63 -6.99 -6.41
N GLN A 100 6.62 -6.73 -5.58
CA GLN A 100 5.54 -5.80 -5.92
C GLN A 100 6.07 -4.38 -6.19
N ARG A 101 7.02 -3.89 -5.38
CA ARG A 101 7.65 -2.58 -5.62
C ARG A 101 8.45 -2.56 -6.92
N HIS A 102 9.19 -3.62 -7.20
CA HIS A 102 9.97 -3.76 -8.43
C HIS A 102 9.07 -3.79 -9.67
N GLN A 103 8.00 -4.58 -9.66
CA GLN A 103 7.01 -4.63 -10.75
C GLN A 103 6.28 -3.30 -10.92
N ALA A 104 5.91 -2.63 -9.83
CA ALA A 104 5.30 -1.31 -9.89
C ALA A 104 6.24 -0.27 -10.52
N GLN A 105 7.54 -0.34 -10.23
CA GLN A 105 8.53 0.54 -10.83
C GLN A 105 8.71 0.26 -12.33
N ILE A 106 8.77 -1.01 -12.75
CA ILE A 106 8.82 -1.38 -14.16
C ILE A 106 7.58 -0.87 -14.90
N ALA A 107 6.40 -1.07 -14.34
CA ALA A 107 5.15 -0.59 -14.91
C ALA A 107 5.12 0.95 -15.02
N ALA A 108 5.58 1.66 -13.98
CA ALA A 108 5.68 3.12 -13.99
C ALA A 108 6.63 3.63 -15.08
N ASN A 109 7.80 3.00 -15.22
CA ASN A 109 8.79 3.35 -16.25
C ASN A 109 8.23 3.12 -17.67
N ARG A 110 7.54 2.01 -17.90
CA ARG A 110 6.87 1.73 -19.18
C ARG A 110 5.77 2.75 -19.49
N ALA A 111 4.96 3.10 -18.50
CA ALA A 111 3.91 4.11 -18.65
C ALA A 111 4.49 5.50 -18.97
N ALA A 112 5.58 5.88 -18.31
CA ALA A 112 6.30 7.13 -18.59
C ALA A 112 6.84 7.17 -20.03
N ALA A 113 7.51 6.11 -20.48
CA ALA A 113 8.05 6.02 -21.84
C ALA A 113 6.95 6.04 -22.91
N ALA A 114 5.82 5.36 -22.66
CA ALA A 114 4.66 5.39 -23.56
C ALA A 114 4.06 6.80 -23.65
N TRP A 115 3.94 7.49 -22.52
CA TRP A 115 3.46 8.87 -22.49
C TRP A 115 4.41 9.83 -23.22
N ASP A 116 5.72 9.69 -23.04
CA ASP A 116 6.70 10.52 -23.74
C ASP A 116 6.60 10.36 -25.26
N THR A 117 6.41 9.12 -25.74
CA THR A 117 6.15 8.86 -27.17
C THR A 117 4.91 9.63 -27.66
N LEU A 118 3.80 9.59 -26.91
CA LEU A 118 2.57 10.31 -27.28
C LEU A 118 2.76 11.82 -27.25
N ARG A 119 3.45 12.35 -26.24
CA ARG A 119 3.74 13.77 -26.08
C ARG A 119 4.61 14.30 -27.22
N THR A 120 5.63 13.55 -27.62
CA THR A 120 6.48 13.89 -28.78
C THR A 120 5.67 13.90 -30.07
N ALA A 121 4.86 12.86 -30.33
CA ALA A 121 4.03 12.80 -31.53
C ALA A 121 2.99 13.93 -31.60
N ALA A 122 2.44 14.37 -30.46
CA ALA A 122 1.57 15.54 -30.39
C ALA A 122 2.34 16.84 -30.68
N ALA A 123 3.56 16.98 -30.15
CA ALA A 123 4.41 18.14 -30.37
C ALA A 123 4.82 18.29 -31.85
N GLU A 124 5.13 17.19 -32.54
CA GLU A 124 5.40 17.16 -33.99
C GLU A 124 4.21 17.67 -34.83
N ARG A 125 2.99 17.57 -34.28
CA ARG A 125 1.75 18.07 -34.90
C ARG A 125 1.37 19.48 -34.45
N GLY A 126 2.27 20.16 -33.73
CA GLY A 126 2.05 21.52 -33.22
C GLY A 126 1.25 21.59 -31.93
N VAL A 127 1.14 20.49 -31.16
CA VAL A 127 0.40 20.47 -29.89
C VAL A 127 1.34 20.21 -28.71
N VAL A 128 1.55 21.22 -27.88
CA VAL A 128 2.27 21.05 -26.60
C VAL A 128 1.29 20.59 -25.52
N LEU A 129 1.62 19.49 -24.85
CA LEU A 129 0.80 18.91 -23.77
C LEU A 129 1.49 19.04 -22.41
N GLU A 130 0.73 19.47 -21.42
CA GLU A 130 1.06 19.42 -19.99
C GLU A 130 0.25 18.33 -19.30
N VAL A 131 0.74 17.88 -18.13
CA VAL A 131 0.02 16.93 -17.28
C VAL A 131 -0.39 17.62 -15.99
N ARG A 132 -1.68 17.50 -15.65
CA ARG A 132 -2.29 18.13 -14.47
C ARG A 132 -3.17 17.14 -13.71
N ALA A 133 -2.98 17.10 -12.40
CA ALA A 133 -3.77 16.28 -11.49
C ALA A 133 -5.19 16.83 -11.32
N ASN A 134 -6.20 15.94 -11.29
CA ASN A 134 -7.55 16.29 -10.87
C ASN A 134 -7.64 16.44 -9.34
N THR A 135 -7.85 17.66 -8.90
CA THR A 135 -7.87 18.04 -7.48
C THR A 135 -9.20 17.76 -6.78
N ARG A 136 -10.30 17.54 -7.52
CA ARG A 136 -11.64 17.37 -6.95
C ARG A 136 -11.98 15.92 -6.61
N SER A 137 -11.47 14.98 -7.40
CA SER A 137 -11.75 13.56 -7.23
C SER A 137 -10.47 12.76 -7.35
N ALA A 138 -10.19 11.96 -6.32
CA ALA A 138 -9.14 10.97 -6.37
C ALA A 138 -9.74 9.62 -6.04
N THR A 139 -9.39 8.63 -6.86
CA THR A 139 -9.89 7.26 -6.75
C THR A 139 -8.95 6.50 -5.83
N ILE A 140 -9.48 5.60 -4.99
CA ILE A 140 -8.64 4.69 -4.23
C ILE A 140 -8.19 3.57 -5.18
N ARG A 141 -6.91 3.57 -5.56
CA ARG A 141 -6.27 2.45 -6.27
C ARG A 141 -5.20 1.86 -5.35
N SER A 142 -5.25 0.55 -5.15
CA SER A 142 -4.31 -0.19 -4.29
C SER A 142 -4.19 0.39 -2.88
N GLY A 143 -5.32 0.77 -2.27
CA GLY A 143 -5.37 1.34 -0.92
C GLY A 143 -4.86 2.79 -0.80
N ARG A 144 -4.46 3.44 -1.89
CA ARG A 144 -4.02 4.85 -1.91
C ARG A 144 -4.97 5.70 -2.73
N ARG A 145 -5.29 6.89 -2.23
CA ARG A 145 -6.04 7.92 -2.96
C ARG A 145 -5.14 8.49 -4.05
N GLN A 146 -5.42 8.15 -5.31
CA GLN A 146 -4.67 8.64 -6.47
C GLN A 146 -5.58 9.56 -7.28
N SER A 147 -5.11 10.80 -7.47
CA SER A 147 -5.68 11.70 -8.49
C SER A 147 -5.45 11.08 -9.87
N LEU A 148 -6.43 11.19 -10.76
CA LEU A 148 -6.19 10.93 -12.18
C LEU A 148 -5.45 12.12 -12.78
N ASP A 149 -4.37 11.84 -13.48
CA ASP A 149 -3.55 12.85 -14.13
C ASP A 149 -3.96 12.98 -15.60
N HIS A 150 -4.32 14.19 -15.98
CA HIS A 150 -4.90 14.50 -17.28
C HIS A 150 -3.92 15.28 -18.14
N ALA A 151 -3.84 14.91 -19.42
CA ALA A 151 -3.18 15.74 -20.42
C ALA A 151 -4.05 16.96 -20.75
N THR A 152 -3.43 18.14 -20.77
CA THR A 152 -4.03 19.41 -21.18
C THR A 152 -3.17 20.06 -22.26
N PRO A 153 -3.75 20.56 -23.37
CA PRO A 153 -2.95 21.27 -24.34
C PRO A 153 -2.68 22.70 -23.84
N VAL A 154 -1.50 23.24 -24.19
CA VAL A 154 -1.10 24.61 -23.85
C VAL A 154 -1.78 25.62 -24.79
N SER A 155 -2.00 25.23 -26.04
CA SER A 155 -2.75 25.95 -27.05
C SER A 155 -4.00 25.16 -27.46
N SER A 156 -4.91 25.75 -28.24
CA SER A 156 -6.05 24.99 -28.76
C SER A 156 -5.55 23.87 -29.66
N ALA A 157 -6.11 22.67 -29.48
CA ALA A 157 -5.84 21.50 -30.30
C ALA A 157 -7.13 20.96 -30.90
N TYR A 158 -7.01 20.19 -31.97
CA TYR A 158 -8.14 19.73 -32.76
C TYR A 158 -8.01 18.25 -33.11
N HIS A 159 -9.13 17.59 -33.30
CA HIS A 159 -9.19 16.25 -33.88
C HIS A 159 -10.38 16.14 -34.83
N GLY A 160 -10.16 15.50 -35.98
CA GLY A 160 -11.16 15.32 -37.02
C GLY A 160 -11.11 16.41 -38.09
N LYS A 161 -11.98 16.32 -39.09
CA LYS A 161 -12.07 17.25 -40.22
C LYS A 161 -13.51 17.78 -40.40
N GLY A 162 -13.63 19.00 -40.91
CA GLY A 162 -14.90 19.62 -41.30
C GLY A 162 -15.90 19.75 -40.13
N ALA A 163 -17.17 19.42 -40.37
CA ALA A 163 -18.24 19.57 -39.39
C ALA A 163 -18.13 18.65 -38.16
N ARG A 164 -17.18 17.70 -38.14
CA ARG A 164 -16.94 16.76 -37.03
C ARG A 164 -15.67 17.09 -36.23
N THR A 165 -15.12 18.28 -36.41
CA THR A 165 -13.93 18.71 -35.66
C THR A 165 -14.26 18.85 -34.18
N ARG A 166 -13.55 18.10 -33.36
CA ARG A 166 -13.51 18.29 -31.92
C ARG A 166 -12.42 19.28 -31.58
N VAL A 167 -12.76 20.28 -30.78
CA VAL A 167 -11.82 21.28 -30.25
C VAL A 167 -11.47 20.92 -28.81
N PHE A 168 -10.19 21.02 -28.48
CA PHE A 168 -9.65 20.91 -27.13
C PHE A 168 -9.07 22.27 -26.77
N LEU A 169 -9.58 22.87 -25.69
CA LEU A 169 -9.19 24.21 -25.28
C LEU A 169 -7.95 24.20 -24.39
N PRO A 170 -7.14 25.27 -24.39
CA PRO A 170 -6.01 25.44 -23.50
C PRO A 170 -6.37 25.17 -22.03
N GLY A 171 -5.53 24.42 -21.33
CA GLY A 171 -5.70 24.12 -19.90
C GLY A 171 -6.90 23.22 -19.55
N ARG A 172 -7.65 22.73 -20.54
CA ARG A 172 -8.71 21.73 -20.34
C ARG A 172 -8.16 20.33 -20.62
N ALA A 173 -8.61 19.34 -19.88
CA ALA A 173 -8.21 17.95 -20.13
C ALA A 173 -8.68 17.50 -21.52
N LEU A 174 -7.83 16.77 -22.25
CA LEU A 174 -8.21 16.22 -23.56
C LEU A 174 -9.44 15.30 -23.47
N CYS A 175 -9.63 14.59 -22.36
CA CYS A 175 -10.81 13.75 -22.19
C CYS A 175 -12.12 14.54 -21.98
N GLU A 176 -12.03 15.84 -21.68
CA GLU A 176 -13.18 16.70 -21.39
C GLU A 176 -13.92 17.11 -22.68
N THR A 177 -15.24 17.16 -22.59
CA THR A 177 -16.10 17.70 -23.64
C THR A 177 -16.33 19.19 -23.40
N VAL A 178 -16.38 19.98 -24.47
CA VAL A 178 -16.45 21.45 -24.41
C VAL A 178 -17.63 21.96 -23.56
N ASN A 179 -18.76 21.24 -23.57
CA ASN A 179 -19.99 21.63 -22.86
C ASN A 179 -20.23 20.85 -21.55
N ARG A 180 -19.17 20.36 -20.89
CA ARG A 180 -19.34 19.62 -19.64
C ARG A 180 -19.85 20.55 -18.54
N ALA A 181 -21.02 20.26 -17.98
CA ALA A 181 -21.67 21.06 -16.92
C ALA A 181 -20.79 21.24 -15.67
N TYR A 182 -19.97 20.24 -15.34
CA TYR A 182 -19.01 20.29 -14.24
C TYR A 182 -17.61 19.96 -14.75
N PRO A 183 -16.85 20.96 -15.19
CA PRO A 183 -15.48 20.74 -15.65
C PRO A 183 -14.57 20.14 -14.57
N LEU A 184 -13.51 19.46 -15.00
CA LEU A 184 -12.47 18.99 -14.10
C LEU A 184 -11.79 20.20 -13.42
N GLN A 185 -11.48 20.03 -12.13
CA GLN A 185 -10.67 20.99 -11.40
C GLN A 185 -9.22 20.51 -11.42
N LEU A 186 -8.44 21.07 -12.31
CA LEU A 186 -7.06 20.66 -12.53
C LEU A 186 -6.12 21.52 -11.69
N GLY A 187 -5.13 20.88 -11.07
CA GLY A 187 -4.06 21.56 -10.34
C GLY A 187 -3.04 22.21 -11.28
N GLY A 188 -1.90 22.58 -10.70
CA GLY A 188 -0.74 23.02 -11.47
C GLY A 188 -0.15 21.89 -12.34
N PRO A 189 0.61 22.25 -13.39
CA PRO A 189 1.35 21.28 -14.17
C PRO A 189 2.41 20.58 -13.30
N HIS A 190 2.66 19.31 -13.56
CA HIS A 190 3.73 18.56 -12.91
C HIS A 190 4.47 17.65 -13.88
N ALA A 191 5.68 17.25 -13.48
CA ALA A 191 6.44 16.23 -14.17
C ALA A 191 5.83 14.86 -13.84
N GLY A 192 5.36 14.15 -14.87
CA GLY A 192 4.76 12.83 -14.74
C GLY A 192 3.90 12.49 -15.96
N PRO A 193 3.61 11.20 -16.19
CA PRO A 193 2.75 10.81 -17.30
C PRO A 193 1.28 11.12 -17.02
N ALA A 194 0.52 11.44 -18.07
CA ALA A 194 -0.94 11.41 -17.95
C ALA A 194 -1.38 9.97 -17.66
N THR A 195 -2.20 9.77 -16.65
CA THR A 195 -2.73 8.44 -16.26
C THR A 195 -4.18 8.24 -16.72
N CYS A 196 -4.83 9.28 -17.26
CA CYS A 196 -6.14 9.16 -17.87
C CYS A 196 -6.04 8.54 -19.29
N GLU A 197 -6.51 7.31 -19.44
CA GLU A 197 -6.51 6.55 -20.72
C GLU A 197 -7.18 7.32 -21.86
N ARG A 198 -8.29 8.03 -21.59
CA ARG A 198 -8.94 8.87 -22.61
C ARG A 198 -8.08 10.04 -23.05
N CYS A 199 -7.31 10.65 -22.13
CA CYS A 199 -6.36 11.70 -22.50
C CYS A 199 -5.23 11.13 -23.35
N GLN A 200 -4.72 9.94 -23.02
CA GLN A 200 -3.68 9.27 -23.82
C GLN A 200 -4.18 8.94 -25.24
N ALA A 201 -5.40 8.42 -25.35
CA ALA A 201 -6.03 8.13 -26.65
C ALA A 201 -6.18 9.40 -27.51
N TRP A 202 -6.57 10.53 -26.91
CA TRP A 202 -6.65 11.79 -27.65
C TRP A 202 -5.28 12.37 -27.99
N ALA A 203 -4.29 12.27 -27.10
CA ALA A 203 -2.93 12.73 -27.36
C ALA A 203 -2.35 12.09 -28.64
N ALA A 204 -2.72 10.84 -28.92
CA ALA A 204 -2.31 10.15 -30.14
C ALA A 204 -2.89 10.75 -31.43
N LEU A 205 -3.98 11.54 -31.35
CA LEU A 205 -4.82 11.92 -32.50
C LEU A 205 -4.94 13.45 -32.72
N VAL A 206 -4.43 14.27 -31.80
CA VAL A 206 -4.58 15.74 -31.85
C VAL A 206 -3.61 16.43 -32.80
N TRP A 207 -4.05 17.60 -33.31
CA TRP A 207 -3.32 18.49 -34.21
C TRP A 207 -3.44 19.96 -33.75
N GLY A 208 -2.42 20.77 -34.04
CA GLY A 208 -2.41 22.21 -33.79
C GLY A 208 -3.22 22.99 -34.82
N ILE A 209 -3.34 24.31 -34.64
CA ILE A 209 -4.06 25.20 -35.57
C ILE A 209 -3.31 25.34 -36.91
N ASP A 210 -1.97 25.30 -36.86
CA ASP A 210 -1.11 25.61 -38.02
C ASP A 210 -0.72 24.37 -38.84
N THR A 211 -1.31 23.21 -38.57
CA THR A 211 -1.03 21.97 -39.29
C THR A 211 -2.10 21.73 -40.37
N PRO A 212 -1.73 21.61 -41.67
CA PRO A 212 -2.68 21.51 -42.80
C PRO A 212 -3.54 20.25 -42.83
#